data_AF-A0A544YTQ3-F1
#
_entry.id   AF-A0A544YTQ3-F1
#
_cell.length_a   1.000
_cell.length_b   1.000
_cell.length_c   1.000
_cell.angle_alpha   90.00
_cell.angle_beta   90.00
_cell.angle_gamma   90.00
#
_symmetry.space_group_name_H-M   'P 1'
#
loop_
_entity.id
_entity.type
_entity.pdbx_description
1 polymer ?
#
loop_
_entity_poly.entity_id
_entity_poly.type
_entity_poly.pdbx_seq_one_letter_code
_entity_poly.pdbx_strand_id
1 'polypeptide(L)'
;MNPIEVAAVDYMNRSDEADKLIRLRDALTRLSINAELRDNNTALMVNPPSGRGMPVWVFVGYGGQYYSWNSAGRRHPVSDLEGAAKAIAAYICR
;
A
#
# COMPACT_ATOMS: atom_id res chain seq x y z
N MET A 1 4.23 18.67 -25.16
CA MET A 1 4.21 18.54 -23.69
C MET A 1 5.63 18.74 -23.19
N ASN A 2 5.88 19.69 -22.29
CA ASN A 2 7.24 20.03 -21.87
C ASN A 2 7.78 18.99 -20.86
N PRO A 3 9.07 18.62 -20.94
CA PRO A 3 9.65 17.58 -20.07
C PRO A 3 9.63 17.96 -18.58
N ILE A 4 9.61 19.25 -18.24
CA ILE A 4 9.53 19.74 -16.85
C ILE A 4 8.14 19.49 -16.24
N GLU A 5 7.06 19.63 -17.02
CA GLU A 5 5.70 19.39 -16.54
C GLU A 5 5.44 17.90 -16.31
N VAL A 6 6.01 17.03 -17.16
CA VAL A 6 5.93 15.57 -17.00
C VAL A 6 6.63 15.12 -15.72
N ALA A 7 7.80 15.67 -15.42
CA ALA A 7 8.51 15.37 -14.18
C ALA A 7 7.70 15.82 -12.94
N ALA A 8 7.17 17.05 -12.94
CA ALA A 8 6.43 17.57 -11.80
C ALA A 8 5.16 16.76 -11.48
N VAL A 9 4.41 16.33 -12.50
CA VAL A 9 3.22 15.48 -12.33
C VAL A 9 3.59 14.11 -11.77
N ASP A 10 4.67 13.51 -12.26
CA ASP A 10 5.14 12.20 -11.80
C ASP A 10 5.66 12.24 -10.35
N TYR A 11 6.33 13.33 -9.96
CA TYR A 11 6.73 13.56 -8.56
C TYR A 11 5.53 13.77 -7.64
N MET A 12 4.54 14.58 -8.04
CA MET A 12 3.33 14.80 -7.24
C MET A 12 2.50 13.53 -7.08
N ASN A 13 2.39 12.72 -8.14
CA ASN A 13 1.66 11.46 -8.07
C ASN A 13 2.35 10.45 -7.13
N ARG A 14 3.70 10.41 -7.14
CA ARG A 14 4.47 9.59 -6.20
C ARG A 14 4.30 10.03 -4.75
N SER A 15 4.19 11.34 -4.48
CA SER A 15 3.92 11.85 -3.13
C SER A 15 2.53 11.46 -2.63
N ASP A 16 1.50 11.59 -3.46
CA ASP A 16 0.13 11.21 -3.09
C ASP A 16 -0.04 9.69 -2.88
N GLU A 17 0.62 8.88 -3.71
CA GLU A 17 0.68 7.42 -3.53
C GLU A 17 1.39 7.02 -2.22
N ALA A 18 2.48 7.71 -1.88
CA ALA A 18 3.17 7.51 -0.61
C ALA A 18 2.28 7.87 0.59
N ASP A 19 1.57 8.99 0.55
CA ASP A 19 0.61 9.38 1.60
C ASP A 19 -0.50 8.34 1.80
N LYS A 20 -0.99 7.74 0.71
CA LYS A 20 -1.97 6.65 0.77
C LYS A 20 -1.39 5.40 1.44
N LEU A 21 -0.14 5.05 1.18
CA LEU A 21 0.52 3.92 1.84
C LEU A 21 0.81 4.20 3.33
N ILE A 22 1.16 5.44 3.69
CA ILE A 22 1.33 5.89 5.08
C ILE A 22 0.02 5.71 5.85
N ARG A 23 -1.11 6.17 5.29
CA ARG A 23 -2.44 6.00 5.91
C ARG A 23 -2.79 4.52 6.09
N LEU A 24 -2.46 3.68 5.11
CA LEU A 24 -2.71 2.24 5.18
C LEU A 24 -1.86 1.58 6.27
N ARG A 25 -0.59 1.96 6.39
CA ARG A 25 0.29 1.53 7.48
C ARG A 25 -0.31 1.86 8.84
N ASP A 26 -0.78 3.09 9.03
CA ASP A 26 -1.37 3.51 10.31
C ASP A 26 -2.65 2.72 10.62
N ALA A 27 -3.49 2.44 9.61
CA ALA A 27 -4.66 1.60 9.75
C ALA A 27 -4.30 0.15 10.14
N LEU A 28 -3.27 -0.44 9.54
CA LEU A 28 -2.77 -1.78 9.89
C LEU A 28 -2.15 -1.80 11.28
N THR A 29 -1.42 -0.75 11.66
CA THR A 29 -0.83 -0.61 13.00
C THR A 29 -1.90 -0.58 14.08
N ARG A 30 -3.05 0.06 13.82
CA ARG A 30 -4.22 0.03 14.72
C ARG A 30 -4.82 -1.38 14.90
N LEU A 31 -4.62 -2.26 13.92
CA LEU A 31 -4.98 -3.69 14.00
C LEU A 31 -3.86 -4.54 14.61
N SER A 32 -2.83 -3.93 15.20
CA SER A 32 -1.63 -4.59 15.73
C SER A 32 -0.85 -5.40 14.70
N ILE A 33 -0.93 -5.02 13.42
CA ILE A 33 -0.17 -5.61 12.33
C ILE A 33 1.04 -4.73 12.04
N ASN A 34 2.24 -5.32 12.06
CA ASN A 34 3.45 -4.59 11.71
C ASN A 34 3.49 -4.34 10.19
N ALA A 35 3.52 -3.08 9.80
CA ALA A 35 3.62 -2.66 8.41
C ALA A 35 4.74 -1.61 8.26
N GLU A 36 5.59 -1.79 7.27
CA GLU A 36 6.79 -0.99 7.05
C GLU A 36 6.80 -0.44 5.63
N LEU A 37 7.03 0.86 5.49
CA LEU A 37 7.20 1.49 4.18
C LEU A 37 8.59 1.16 3.64
N ARG A 38 8.65 0.82 2.35
CA ARG A 38 9.85 0.43 1.60
C ARG A 38 9.89 1.18 0.28
N ASP A 39 11.05 1.13 -0.38
CA ASP A 39 11.29 1.74 -1.70
C ASP A 39 10.85 3.21 -1.78
N ASN A 40 11.35 4.04 -0.86
CA ASN A 40 11.02 5.46 -0.79
C ASN A 40 9.51 5.74 -0.66
N ASN A 41 8.82 4.96 0.19
CA ASN A 41 7.37 5.00 0.42
C ASN A 41 6.52 4.62 -0.79
N THR A 42 7.07 3.95 -1.80
CA THR A 42 6.29 3.44 -2.96
C THR A 42 5.75 2.03 -2.74
N ALA A 43 6.22 1.35 -1.69
CA ALA A 43 5.77 0.03 -1.30
C ALA A 43 5.52 -0.03 0.22
N LEU A 44 4.54 -0.82 0.63
CA LEU A 44 4.25 -1.13 2.02
C LEU A 44 4.39 -2.62 2.25
N MET A 45 5.39 -3.02 3.02
CA MET A 45 5.63 -4.38 3.42
C MET A 45 4.86 -4.68 4.71
N VAL A 46 3.95 -5.64 4.65
CA VAL A 46 3.10 -6.02 5.78
C VAL A 46 3.56 -7.37 6.31
N ASN A 47 4.01 -7.38 7.56
CA ASN A 47 4.53 -8.56 8.23
C ASN A 47 3.40 -9.34 8.92
N PRO A 48 3.35 -10.67 8.78
CA PRO A 48 2.36 -11.49 9.48
C PRO A 48 2.61 -11.43 11.01
N PRO A 49 1.55 -11.33 11.82
CA PRO A 49 1.67 -11.13 13.27
C PRO A 49 2.39 -12.28 14.00
N SER A 50 2.31 -13.51 13.48
CA SER A 50 2.86 -14.71 14.12
C SER A 50 4.29 -15.05 13.69
N GLY A 51 4.92 -14.27 12.79
CA GLY A 51 6.21 -14.60 12.16
C GLY A 51 6.21 -15.86 11.27
N ARG A 52 5.11 -16.62 11.24
CA ARG A 52 4.85 -17.71 10.30
C ARG A 52 4.10 -17.16 9.09
N GLY A 53 4.83 -16.86 8.04
CA GLY A 53 4.27 -16.39 6.76
C GLY A 53 5.27 -15.53 6.01
N MET A 54 5.08 -15.39 4.70
CA MET A 54 5.87 -14.43 3.92
C MET A 54 5.29 -13.02 4.10
N PRO A 55 6.14 -11.99 4.24
CA PRO A 55 5.68 -10.62 4.24
C PRO A 55 5.00 -10.30 2.91
N VAL A 56 3.92 -9.52 2.99
CA VAL A 56 3.10 -9.16 1.85
C VAL A 56 3.45 -7.76 1.40
N TRP A 57 3.76 -7.61 0.12
CA TRP A 57 4.08 -6.33 -0.47
C TRP A 57 2.83 -5.69 -1.03
N VAL A 58 2.46 -4.51 -0.54
CA VAL A 58 1.33 -3.71 -0.98
C VAL A 58 1.84 -2.49 -1.73
N PHE A 59 1.25 -2.22 -2.88
CA PHE A 59 1.59 -1.08 -3.73
C PHE A 59 0.31 -0.31 -4.05
N VAL A 60 0.43 1.00 -4.25
CA VAL A 60 -0.65 1.78 -4.86
C VAL A 60 -0.42 1.77 -6.37
N GLY A 61 -1.43 1.35 -7.12
CA GLY A 61 -1.37 1.28 -8.58
C GLY A 61 -2.61 1.86 -9.24
N TYR A 62 -2.68 1.73 -10.57
CA TYR A 62 -3.79 2.23 -11.39
C TYR A 62 -4.01 3.75 -11.20
N GLY A 63 -2.92 4.52 -11.24
CA GLY A 63 -2.96 5.98 -11.07
C GLY A 63 -3.44 6.40 -9.69
N GLY A 64 -2.94 5.75 -8.63
CA GLY A 64 -3.30 6.13 -7.28
C GLY A 64 -4.63 5.58 -6.74
N GLN A 65 -5.37 4.75 -7.47
CA GLN A 65 -6.77 4.42 -7.11
C GLN A 65 -6.96 3.08 -6.38
N TYR A 66 -5.98 2.17 -6.45
CA TYR A 66 -6.12 0.84 -5.84
C TYR A 66 -4.86 0.44 -5.09
N TYR A 67 -5.03 -0.12 -3.89
CA TYR A 67 -4.02 -0.91 -3.21
C TYR A 67 -3.99 -2.32 -3.81
N SER A 68 -2.80 -2.84 -4.12
CA SER A 68 -2.60 -4.16 -4.73
C SER A 68 -1.47 -4.88 -4.03
N TRP A 69 -1.65 -6.16 -3.67
CA TRP A 69 -0.67 -6.87 -2.82
C TRP A 69 -0.40 -8.34 -3.16
N ASN A 70 -0.88 -8.79 -4.32
CA ASN A 70 -0.54 -10.09 -4.87
C ASN A 70 -0.60 -10.01 -6.39
N SER A 71 0.36 -10.65 -7.07
CA SER A 71 0.39 -10.85 -8.52
C SER A 71 -0.91 -11.45 -9.08
N ALA A 72 -1.71 -12.14 -8.27
CA ALA A 72 -2.98 -12.76 -8.65
C ALA A 72 -4.21 -11.82 -8.61
N GLY A 73 -4.03 -10.50 -8.63
CA GLY A 73 -5.15 -9.55 -8.84
C GLY A 73 -5.97 -9.21 -7.60
N ARG A 74 -5.45 -9.46 -6.39
CA ARG A 74 -6.07 -8.93 -5.16
C ARG A 74 -5.79 -7.44 -5.06
N ARG A 75 -6.86 -6.67 -5.24
CA ARG A 75 -6.85 -5.22 -5.18
C ARG A 75 -8.00 -4.72 -4.30
N HIS A 76 -7.79 -3.56 -3.68
CA HIS A 76 -8.81 -2.86 -2.92
C HIS A 76 -8.80 -1.38 -3.30
N PRO A 77 -9.96 -0.73 -3.50
CA PRO A 77 -9.99 0.70 -3.75
C PRO A 77 -9.40 1.50 -2.58
N VAL A 78 -8.65 2.56 -2.89
CA VAL A 78 -8.05 3.44 -1.87
C VAL A 78 -9.08 4.27 -1.09
N SER A 79 -10.30 4.38 -1.62
CA SER A 79 -11.43 5.04 -0.96
C SER A 79 -11.92 4.28 0.27
N ASP A 80 -11.66 2.97 0.37
CA ASP A 80 -11.99 2.15 1.52
C ASP A 80 -10.73 1.63 2.20
N LEU A 81 -10.11 2.52 2.98
CA LEU A 81 -8.88 2.26 3.72
C LEU A 81 -9.04 1.16 4.77
N GLU A 82 -10.15 1.18 5.52
CA GLU A 82 -10.41 0.18 6.56
C GLU A 82 -10.68 -1.19 5.96
N GLY A 83 -11.46 -1.26 4.88
CA GLY A 83 -11.69 -2.48 4.13
C GLY A 83 -10.39 -3.05 3.56
N ALA A 84 -9.52 -2.20 3.01
CA ALA A 84 -8.21 -2.60 2.51
C ALA A 84 -7.34 -3.20 3.64
N ALA A 85 -7.25 -2.51 4.79
CA ALA A 85 -6.49 -2.99 5.94
C ALA A 85 -7.02 -4.34 6.46
N LYS A 86 -8.35 -4.49 6.59
CA LYS A 86 -9.00 -5.75 7.00
C LYS A 86 -8.77 -6.87 5.98
N ALA A 87 -8.83 -6.59 4.69
CA ALA A 87 -8.59 -7.57 3.63
C ALA A 87 -7.14 -8.07 3.62
N ILE A 88 -6.18 -7.16 3.83
CA ILE A 88 -4.75 -7.51 3.96
C ILE A 88 -4.53 -8.30 5.25
N ALA A 89 -5.10 -7.86 6.37
CA ALA A 89 -5.05 -8.57 7.65
C ALA A 89 -5.58 -10.01 7.54
N ALA A 90 -6.76 -10.18 6.93
CA ALA A 90 -7.36 -11.49 6.70
C ALA A 90 -6.52 -12.37 5.76
N TYR A 91 -5.75 -11.77 4.85
CA TYR A 91 -4.86 -12.48 3.95
C TYR A 91 -3.59 -12.97 4.66
N ILE A 92 -2.97 -12.15 5.50
CA ILE A 92 -1.72 -12.52 6.22
C ILE A 92 -1.96 -13.40 7.45
N CYS A 93 -3.17 -13.40 8.01
CA CYS A 93 -3.54 -14.25 9.15
C CYS A 93 -4.01 -15.66 8.74
N ARG A 94 -4.04 -15.98 7.45
CA ARG A 94 -4.44 -17.29 6.93
C ARG A 94 -3.27 -18.27 6.95
#